data_AF-A0A164S462-F1
#
_entry.id   AF-A0A164S462-F1
#
_cell.length_a   1.000
_cell.length_b   1.000
_cell.length_c   1.000
_cell.angle_alpha   90.00
_cell.angle_beta   90.00
_cell.angle_gamma   90.00
#
_symmetry.space_group_name_H-M   'P 1'
#
loop_
_entity.id
_entity.type
_entity.pdbx_description
1 polymer ?
#
loop_
_entity_poly.entity_id
_entity_poly.type
_entity_poly.pdbx_seq_one_letter_code
_entity_poly.pdbx_strand_id
1 'polypeptide(L)'
;MFPEGHPIHVLSKRSKEQGRDLFLWDHSIPGTFSLTLAGGINTRRFPYLTCATLYRWIRLICNDYAPFKLRAIRVREAPQAFLAYTEEEETLYTLDEESNDKPPPGDYAAFCRVTPIDYVPQEDGDTYSGEEGKIFQLYAFHSRGWSGLLGALSEAPTLEGVWNSYSRTAHLNVMPPAVEDFVREKYNLCNITGSGESKEELGVVWIFPPGEARLVKGKLPQDFDMEAFVTSDNAILLRNDLIKPFHENIFGVDVDDNYRIVQFDEYHGLQLPSHVPDYQTHQFNACTQIFLRQHFRWCLLVQICGGHILDDYNRGEILQTMNELGMGFDDDVEEPPMEDPRWQTEIGKICFRMRLYSRMAESRHLFL
;
A
#
# COMPACT_ATOMS: atom_id res chain seq x y z
N MET A 1 -15.42 -14.56 -23.49
CA MET A 1 -13.95 -14.61 -23.67
C MET A 1 -13.49 -13.16 -23.64
N PHE A 2 -13.09 -12.66 -22.47
CA PHE A 2 -12.63 -11.29 -22.32
C PHE A 2 -11.21 -11.20 -22.92
N PRO A 3 -10.85 -10.11 -23.62
CA PRO A 3 -9.50 -9.95 -24.13
C PRO A 3 -8.52 -10.02 -22.95
N GLU A 4 -7.43 -10.77 -23.14
CA GLU A 4 -6.35 -10.91 -22.17
C GLU A 4 -5.87 -9.52 -21.70
N GLY A 5 -5.84 -9.31 -20.38
CA GLY A 5 -4.83 -8.46 -19.76
C GLY A 5 -5.26 -7.11 -19.16
N HIS A 6 -6.52 -6.69 -19.24
CA HIS A 6 -6.95 -5.45 -18.57
C HIS A 6 -7.61 -5.72 -17.20
N PRO A 7 -7.19 -5.02 -16.14
CA PRO A 7 -7.83 -5.13 -14.84
C PRO A 7 -9.30 -4.71 -14.93
N ILE A 8 -10.18 -5.51 -14.33
CA ILE A 8 -11.63 -5.21 -14.25
C ILE A 8 -11.87 -3.94 -13.44
N HIS A 9 -10.99 -3.68 -12.48
CA HIS A 9 -11.09 -2.56 -11.56
C HIS A 9 -10.47 -1.28 -12.12
N VAL A 10 -10.93 -0.14 -11.61
CA VAL A 10 -10.49 1.17 -12.08
C VAL A 10 -9.26 1.61 -11.30
N LEU A 11 -8.14 1.65 -12.01
CA LEU A 11 -6.86 2.06 -11.45
C LEU A 11 -6.72 3.59 -11.38
N SER A 12 -6.08 4.06 -10.32
CA SER A 12 -5.59 5.44 -10.25
C SER A 12 -4.53 5.72 -11.32
N LYS A 13 -4.30 7.01 -11.62
CA LYS A 13 -3.25 7.49 -12.51
C LYS A 13 -1.89 6.93 -12.10
N ARG A 14 -1.60 7.01 -10.79
CA ARG A 14 -0.38 6.47 -10.22
C ARG A 14 -0.19 4.97 -10.49
N SER A 15 -1.23 4.17 -10.26
CA SER A 15 -1.16 2.72 -10.51
C SER A 15 -0.94 2.40 -11.99
N LYS A 16 -1.56 3.17 -12.90
CA LYS A 16 -1.37 3.05 -14.35
C LYS A 16 0.06 3.42 -14.76
N GLU A 17 0.59 4.54 -14.26
CA GLU A 17 1.96 5.02 -14.53
C GLU A 17 3.02 4.04 -14.03
N GLN A 18 2.81 3.44 -12.86
CA GLN A 18 3.68 2.40 -12.33
C GLN A 18 3.56 1.06 -13.09
N GLY A 19 2.54 0.89 -13.93
CA GLY A 19 2.30 -0.34 -14.69
C GLY A 19 2.09 -1.56 -13.79
N ARG A 20 1.38 -1.40 -12.66
CA ARG A 20 1.12 -2.49 -11.71
C ARG A 20 0.38 -3.63 -12.42
N ASP A 21 0.79 -4.87 -12.16
CA ASP A 21 0.23 -6.09 -12.76
C ASP A 21 -0.09 -7.19 -11.73
N LEU A 22 0.31 -7.00 -10.48
CA LEU A 22 -0.15 -7.76 -9.32
C LEU A 22 -0.92 -6.81 -8.39
N PHE A 23 -2.13 -7.20 -7.99
CA PHE A 23 -3.04 -6.38 -7.18
C PHE A 23 -3.39 -7.09 -5.87
N LEU A 24 -3.42 -6.32 -4.78
CA LEU A 24 -3.70 -6.80 -3.43
C LEU A 24 -5.04 -6.25 -2.97
N TRP A 25 -5.95 -7.15 -2.59
CA TRP A 25 -7.33 -6.84 -2.24
C TRP A 25 -7.60 -7.11 -0.77
N ASP A 26 -8.33 -6.19 -0.15
CA ASP A 26 -8.83 -6.32 1.21
C ASP A 26 -10.36 -6.26 1.25
N HIS A 27 -10.96 -6.70 2.35
CA HIS A 27 -12.38 -6.49 2.61
C HIS A 27 -12.63 -5.16 3.30
N SER A 28 -13.38 -4.28 2.63
CA SER A 28 -13.61 -2.91 3.08
C SER A 28 -14.31 -2.81 4.44
N ILE A 29 -15.26 -3.71 4.75
CA ILE A 29 -16.08 -3.66 5.96
C ILE A 29 -16.48 -5.08 6.39
N PRO A 30 -16.28 -5.45 7.66
CA PRO A 30 -16.91 -6.64 8.24
C PRO A 30 -18.44 -6.59 8.07
N GLY A 31 -18.96 -7.48 7.24
CA GLY A 31 -20.36 -7.65 6.89
C GLY A 31 -20.71 -7.30 5.44
N THR A 32 -19.79 -6.68 4.68
CA THR A 32 -20.02 -6.40 3.26
C THR A 32 -19.20 -7.33 2.37
N PHE A 33 -19.78 -7.74 1.25
CA PHE A 33 -19.07 -8.54 0.23
C PHE A 33 -18.16 -7.67 -0.66
N SER A 34 -17.92 -6.41 -0.28
CA SER A 34 -17.16 -5.47 -1.10
C SER A 34 -15.66 -5.55 -0.81
N LEU A 35 -14.90 -5.83 -1.86
CA LEU A 35 -13.45 -5.73 -1.90
C LEU A 35 -13.01 -4.29 -2.16
N THR A 36 -11.87 -3.93 -1.59
CA THR A 36 -11.15 -2.69 -1.84
C THR A 36 -9.75 -3.03 -2.34
N LEU A 37 -9.33 -2.38 -3.41
CA LEU A 37 -7.96 -2.46 -3.88
C LEU A 37 -7.06 -1.76 -2.86
N ALA A 38 -6.26 -2.54 -2.15
CA ALA A 38 -5.43 -2.06 -1.07
C ALA A 38 -4.01 -1.72 -1.55
N GLY A 39 -3.54 -2.37 -2.61
CA GLY A 39 -2.21 -2.11 -3.14
C GLY A 39 -1.95 -2.80 -4.47
N GLY A 40 -0.77 -2.57 -5.03
CA GLY A 40 -0.29 -3.37 -6.15
C GLY A 40 1.18 -3.15 -6.46
N ILE A 41 1.72 -4.05 -7.27
CA ILE A 41 3.14 -4.11 -7.62
C ILE A 41 3.26 -4.37 -9.12
N ASN A 42 4.24 -3.74 -9.77
CA ASN A 42 4.67 -4.12 -11.11
C ASN A 42 5.73 -5.22 -10.99
N THR A 43 5.33 -6.48 -11.13
CA THR A 43 6.22 -7.62 -10.96
C THR A 43 7.40 -7.60 -11.94
N ARG A 44 7.26 -6.94 -13.10
CA ARG A 44 8.32 -6.86 -14.14
C ARG A 44 9.46 -5.95 -13.72
N ARG A 45 9.17 -4.89 -12.94
CA ARG A 45 10.19 -3.96 -12.40
C ARG A 45 11.07 -4.59 -11.32
N PHE A 46 10.58 -5.64 -10.66
CA PHE A 46 11.31 -6.33 -9.59
C PHE A 46 11.71 -7.75 -10.05
N PRO A 47 12.80 -7.92 -10.82
CA PRO A 47 13.22 -9.24 -11.30
C PRO A 47 13.58 -10.21 -10.17
N TYR A 48 13.89 -9.68 -8.98
CA TYR A 48 14.22 -10.43 -7.78
C TYR A 48 13.03 -10.63 -6.81
N LEU A 49 11.84 -10.15 -7.15
CA LEU A 49 10.66 -10.35 -6.33
C LEU A 49 10.25 -11.82 -6.37
N THR A 50 10.28 -12.46 -5.22
CA THR A 50 9.78 -13.82 -4.99
C THR A 50 8.50 -13.79 -4.16
N CYS A 51 7.79 -14.90 -4.07
CA CYS A 51 6.65 -15.03 -3.17
C CYS A 51 7.08 -14.75 -1.72
N ALA A 52 8.20 -15.32 -1.27
CA ALA A 52 8.75 -15.05 0.06
C ALA A 52 9.01 -13.56 0.33
N THR A 53 9.60 -12.85 -0.63
CA THR A 53 9.82 -11.40 -0.54
C THR A 53 8.50 -10.64 -0.45
N LEU A 54 7.50 -11.02 -1.26
CA LEU A 54 6.17 -10.39 -1.22
C LEU A 54 5.49 -10.56 0.14
N TYR A 55 5.47 -11.76 0.70
CA TYR A 55 4.92 -12.01 2.04
C TYR A 55 5.63 -11.19 3.11
N ARG A 56 6.98 -11.15 3.08
CA ARG A 56 7.77 -10.36 4.02
C ARG A 56 7.49 -8.87 3.90
N TRP A 57 7.42 -8.33 2.69
CA TRP A 57 7.10 -6.92 2.46
C TRP A 57 5.70 -6.57 2.97
N ILE A 58 4.70 -7.43 2.75
CA ILE A 58 3.34 -7.24 3.30
C ILE A 58 3.40 -7.18 4.84
N ARG A 59 4.09 -8.12 5.50
CA ARG A 59 4.26 -8.09 6.97
C ARG A 59 4.95 -6.83 7.45
N LEU A 60 5.99 -6.39 6.73
CA LEU A 60 6.71 -5.17 7.06
C LEU A 60 5.80 -3.95 6.97
N ILE A 61 4.96 -3.85 5.93
CA ILE A 61 4.01 -2.75 5.78
C ILE A 61 2.94 -2.78 6.88
N CYS A 62 2.28 -3.92 7.05
CA CYS A 62 1.19 -4.11 8.00
C CYS A 62 1.66 -4.08 9.46
N ASN A 63 2.96 -4.29 9.71
CA ASN A 63 3.54 -4.47 11.04
C ASN A 63 2.81 -5.55 11.85
N ASP A 64 2.45 -6.64 11.17
CA ASP A 64 1.78 -7.80 11.73
C ASP A 64 2.43 -9.06 11.17
N TYR A 65 2.73 -10.00 12.08
CA TYR A 65 3.39 -11.26 11.79
C TYR A 65 2.44 -12.46 11.93
N ALA A 66 1.14 -12.20 12.11
CA ALA A 66 0.12 -13.23 12.07
C ALA A 66 0.25 -14.07 10.79
N PRO A 67 0.12 -15.42 10.89
CA PRO A 67 0.14 -16.27 9.71
C PRO A 67 -1.03 -15.97 8.78
N PHE A 68 -0.73 -15.76 7.49
CA PHE A 68 -1.73 -15.62 6.44
C PHE A 68 -1.29 -16.34 5.17
N LYS A 69 -2.21 -16.51 4.24
CA LYS A 69 -1.99 -17.08 2.91
C LYS A 69 -2.48 -16.10 1.87
N LEU A 70 -1.64 -15.76 0.90
CA LEU A 70 -2.03 -15.07 -0.32
C LEU A 70 -2.63 -16.08 -1.29
N ARG A 71 -3.91 -15.90 -1.58
CA ARG A 71 -4.64 -16.69 -2.58
C ARG A 71 -4.93 -15.81 -3.78
N ALA A 72 -4.75 -16.37 -4.97
CA ALA A 72 -5.29 -15.72 -6.16
C ALA A 72 -6.82 -15.63 -6.01
N ILE A 73 -7.40 -14.52 -6.45
CA ILE A 73 -8.85 -14.33 -6.46
C ILE A 73 -9.28 -13.90 -7.85
N ARG A 74 -10.56 -14.07 -8.15
CA ARG A 74 -11.16 -13.48 -9.34
C ARG A 74 -12.09 -12.35 -8.91
N VAL A 75 -11.75 -11.14 -9.31
CA VAL A 75 -12.51 -9.94 -8.96
C VAL A 75 -13.58 -9.69 -10.01
N ARG A 76 -14.78 -9.32 -9.56
CA ARG A 76 -15.89 -8.86 -10.41
C ARG A 76 -16.39 -7.51 -9.94
N GLU A 77 -16.94 -6.71 -10.84
CA GLU A 77 -17.73 -5.54 -10.46
C GLU A 77 -18.98 -6.01 -9.70
N ALA A 78 -19.24 -5.40 -8.55
CA ALA A 78 -20.42 -5.68 -7.75
C ALA A 78 -21.67 -5.12 -8.48
N PRO A 79 -22.70 -5.95 -8.73
CA PRO A 79 -23.92 -5.45 -9.33
C PRO A 79 -24.52 -4.32 -8.48
N GLN A 80 -24.96 -3.25 -9.13
CA GLN A 80 -25.68 -2.13 -8.50
C GLN A 80 -24.87 -1.30 -7.48
N ALA A 81 -23.55 -1.51 -7.36
CA ALA A 81 -22.71 -0.75 -6.45
C ALA A 81 -21.59 -0.02 -7.21
N PHE A 82 -21.45 1.28 -6.95
CA PHE A 82 -20.50 2.15 -7.65
C PHE A 82 -19.07 1.92 -7.17
N LEU A 83 -18.15 1.62 -8.09
CA LEU A 83 -16.75 1.25 -7.82
C LEU A 83 -16.58 0.21 -6.71
N ALA A 84 -17.55 -0.70 -6.60
CA ALA A 84 -17.51 -1.80 -5.66
C ALA A 84 -17.17 -3.09 -6.42
N TYR A 85 -16.43 -3.95 -5.73
CA TYR A 85 -15.93 -5.19 -6.30
C TYR A 85 -16.26 -6.35 -5.39
N THR A 86 -16.46 -7.54 -5.93
CA THR A 86 -16.73 -8.77 -5.17
C THR A 86 -15.80 -9.87 -5.64
N GLU A 87 -15.47 -10.82 -4.77
CA GLU A 87 -14.81 -12.06 -5.15
C GLU A 87 -15.81 -12.99 -5.85
N GLU A 88 -15.45 -13.52 -7.02
CA GLU A 88 -16.09 -14.73 -7.55
C GLU A 88 -15.49 -15.94 -6.82
N GLU A 89 -16.35 -16.65 -6.08
CA GLU A 89 -15.96 -17.78 -5.23
C GLU A 89 -15.45 -18.96 -6.06
N GLU A 90 -14.14 -18.95 -6.34
CA GLU A 90 -13.40 -20.03 -6.97
C GLU A 90 -12.18 -20.37 -6.10
N THR A 91 -11.97 -21.66 -5.83
CA THR A 91 -10.74 -22.13 -5.19
C THR A 91 -9.58 -22.05 -6.17
N LEU A 92 -8.91 -20.90 -6.21
CA LEU A 92 -7.68 -20.71 -6.96
C LEU A 92 -6.45 -21.08 -6.13
N TYR A 93 -5.29 -21.09 -6.78
CA TYR A 93 -4.03 -21.46 -6.16
C TYR A 93 -3.62 -20.47 -5.06
N THR A 94 -2.84 -20.99 -4.11
CA THR A 94 -2.22 -20.20 -3.04
C THR A 94 -0.75 -20.01 -3.37
N LEU A 95 -0.22 -18.81 -3.15
CA LEU A 95 1.21 -18.57 -3.22
C LEU A 95 1.90 -19.23 -2.02
N ASP A 96 2.93 -20.02 -2.28
CA ASP A 96 3.74 -20.58 -1.22
C ASP A 96 4.63 -19.49 -0.62
N GLU A 97 4.56 -19.33 0.70
CA GLU A 97 5.27 -18.30 1.43
C GLU A 97 6.78 -18.50 1.37
N GLU A 98 7.26 -19.74 1.34
CA GLU A 98 8.68 -20.04 1.32
C GLU A 98 9.24 -20.10 -0.11
N SER A 99 8.38 -19.92 -1.13
CA SER A 99 8.80 -20.06 -2.52
C SER A 99 9.66 -18.89 -2.99
N ASN A 100 10.77 -19.27 -3.65
CA ASN A 100 11.64 -18.37 -4.39
C ASN A 100 11.13 -18.09 -5.81
N ASP A 101 9.98 -18.63 -6.18
CA ASP A 101 9.36 -18.35 -7.47
C ASP A 101 8.79 -16.93 -7.48
N LYS A 102 8.84 -16.33 -8.66
CA LYS A 102 8.24 -15.02 -8.91
C LYS A 102 6.72 -15.10 -8.81
N PRO A 103 6.04 -14.23 -8.04
CA PRO A 103 4.59 -14.26 -7.96
C PRO A 103 4.00 -13.91 -9.34
N PRO A 104 3.06 -14.71 -9.87
CA PRO A 104 2.40 -14.39 -11.14
C PRO A 104 1.61 -13.08 -11.06
N PRO A 105 1.51 -12.30 -12.15
CA PRO A 105 0.55 -11.20 -12.26
C PRO A 105 -0.89 -11.67 -11.97
N GLY A 106 -1.71 -10.81 -11.38
CA GLY A 106 -3.11 -11.12 -11.05
C GLY A 106 -3.61 -10.46 -9.78
N ASP A 107 -4.84 -10.80 -9.40
CA ASP A 107 -5.49 -10.32 -8.19
C ASP A 107 -5.30 -11.32 -7.04
N TYR A 108 -4.90 -10.82 -5.87
CA TYR A 108 -4.65 -11.62 -4.68
C TYR A 108 -5.29 -11.03 -3.44
N ALA A 109 -5.61 -11.90 -2.49
CA ALA A 109 -6.12 -11.55 -1.18
C ALA A 109 -5.47 -12.38 -0.08
N ALA A 110 -5.47 -11.84 1.14
CA ALA A 110 -4.94 -12.51 2.32
C ALA A 110 -6.02 -13.28 3.08
N PHE A 111 -5.69 -14.51 3.47
CA PHE A 111 -6.55 -15.41 4.22
C PHE A 111 -5.83 -15.89 5.48
N CYS A 112 -6.46 -15.75 6.65
CA CYS A 112 -6.00 -16.35 7.88
C CYS A 112 -6.35 -17.84 7.90
N ARG A 113 -5.44 -18.67 8.43
CA ARG A 113 -5.88 -19.99 8.90
C ARG A 113 -6.75 -19.77 10.11
N VAL A 114 -8.06 -19.81 9.93
CA VAL A 114 -8.95 -20.12 11.05
C VAL A 114 -8.64 -21.58 11.37
N THR A 115 -7.69 -21.83 12.27
CA THR A 115 -7.79 -23.06 13.05
C THR A 115 -9.20 -23.03 13.63
N PRO A 116 -10.03 -24.07 13.38
CA PRO A 116 -11.24 -24.23 14.16
C PRO A 116 -10.74 -24.28 15.60
N ILE A 117 -10.78 -23.14 16.29
CA ILE A 117 -10.65 -23.15 17.73
C ILE A 117 -11.82 -24.03 18.14
N ASP A 118 -11.53 -25.04 18.95
CA ASP A 118 -12.53 -25.88 19.63
C ASP A 118 -13.42 -24.96 20.48
N TYR A 119 -14.29 -24.20 19.82
CA TYR A 119 -15.30 -23.40 20.45
C TYR A 119 -16.36 -24.42 20.85
N VAL A 120 -16.12 -25.05 21.99
CA VAL A 120 -17.16 -25.74 22.74
C VAL A 120 -18.21 -24.66 22.99
N PRO A 121 -19.41 -24.74 22.36
CA PRO A 121 -20.48 -23.83 22.70
C PRO A 121 -20.68 -23.99 24.20
N GLN A 122 -20.39 -22.95 24.96
CA GLN A 122 -20.77 -22.96 26.36
C GLN A 122 -22.30 -22.86 26.34
N GLU A 123 -22.97 -24.00 26.51
CA GLU A 123 -24.43 -24.14 26.60
C GLU A 123 -24.94 -23.50 27.90
N ASP A 124 -24.62 -22.22 28.14
CA ASP A 124 -25.28 -21.45 29.18
C ASP A 124 -26.44 -20.72 28.52
N GLY A 125 -27.57 -21.42 28.52
CA GLY A 125 -28.84 -20.94 28.01
C GLY A 125 -29.36 -19.77 28.83
N ASP A 126 -29.00 -18.55 28.44
CA ASP A 126 -29.74 -17.35 28.81
C ASP A 126 -29.83 -16.40 27.61
N THR A 127 -31.06 -16.18 27.16
CA THR A 127 -31.44 -15.24 26.10
C THR A 127 -31.04 -13.81 26.46
N TYR A 128 -29.88 -13.35 25.98
CA TYR A 128 -29.43 -11.95 26.11
C TYR A 128 -29.45 -11.23 24.76
N SER A 129 -30.42 -10.32 24.59
CA SER A 129 -30.61 -9.48 23.41
C SER A 129 -29.75 -8.20 23.44
N GLY A 130 -28.43 -8.34 23.60
CA GLY A 130 -27.50 -7.20 23.62
C GLY A 130 -26.06 -7.63 23.35
N GLU A 131 -25.35 -6.87 22.50
CA GLU A 131 -23.94 -7.06 22.07
C GLU A 131 -23.56 -8.37 21.35
N GLU A 132 -24.25 -9.49 21.57
CA GLU A 132 -23.97 -10.78 20.92
C GLU A 132 -24.22 -10.79 19.40
N GLY A 133 -25.09 -9.89 18.91
CA GLY A 133 -25.29 -9.71 17.45
C GLY A 133 -24.04 -9.25 16.70
N LYS A 134 -23.12 -8.54 17.37
CA LYS A 134 -21.82 -8.16 16.78
C LYS A 134 -20.85 -9.35 16.73
N ILE A 135 -20.94 -10.23 17.71
CA ILE A 135 -20.12 -11.45 17.78
C ILE A 135 -20.51 -12.39 16.64
N PHE A 136 -21.80 -12.58 16.35
CA PHE A 136 -22.27 -13.39 15.21
C PHE A 136 -21.88 -12.82 13.84
N GLN A 137 -21.82 -11.49 13.65
CA GLN A 137 -21.32 -10.87 12.42
C GLN A 137 -19.80 -11.06 12.24
N LEU A 138 -19.03 -11.02 13.32
CA LEU A 138 -17.61 -11.40 13.31
C LEU A 138 -17.42 -12.86 12.90
N TYR A 139 -18.26 -13.79 13.36
CA TYR A 139 -18.18 -15.22 13.02
C TYR A 139 -18.56 -15.54 11.56
N ALA A 140 -19.56 -14.85 10.98
CA ALA A 140 -19.87 -15.01 9.56
C ALA A 140 -18.69 -14.59 8.66
N PHE A 141 -17.90 -13.59 9.08
CA PHE A 141 -16.68 -13.17 8.39
C PHE A 141 -15.54 -14.19 8.49
N HIS A 142 -15.42 -14.89 9.63
CA HIS A 142 -14.43 -15.96 9.81
C HIS A 142 -14.77 -17.23 9.03
N SER A 143 -16.02 -17.41 8.57
CA SER A 143 -16.42 -18.61 7.81
C SER A 143 -15.67 -18.78 6.48
N ARG A 144 -15.15 -17.69 5.89
CA ARG A 144 -14.35 -17.71 4.65
C ARG A 144 -12.84 -17.61 4.88
N GLY A 145 -12.41 -17.43 6.13
CA GLY A 145 -10.99 -17.35 6.50
C GLY A 145 -10.24 -16.14 5.96
N TRP A 146 -10.92 -15.04 5.62
CA TRP A 146 -10.25 -13.81 5.16
C TRP A 146 -9.44 -13.15 6.28
N SER A 147 -8.36 -12.48 5.89
CA SER A 147 -7.55 -11.64 6.77
C SER A 147 -7.77 -10.17 6.44
N GLY A 148 -8.16 -9.36 7.43
CA GLY A 148 -8.17 -7.89 7.29
C GLY A 148 -6.77 -7.26 7.31
N LEU A 149 -5.71 -8.09 7.23
CA LEU A 149 -4.32 -7.66 7.26
C LEU A 149 -4.00 -6.64 6.15
N LEU A 150 -4.56 -6.85 4.96
CA LEU A 150 -4.28 -5.99 3.81
C LEU A 150 -4.97 -4.62 3.90
N GLY A 151 -5.90 -4.42 4.85
CA GLY A 151 -6.52 -3.11 5.09
C GLY A 151 -5.50 -2.04 5.46
N ALA A 152 -4.40 -2.43 6.11
CA ALA A 152 -3.28 -1.52 6.38
C ALA A 152 -2.63 -0.95 5.11
N LEU A 153 -2.80 -1.60 3.95
CA LEU A 153 -2.32 -1.12 2.65
C LEU A 153 -3.26 -0.08 2.02
N SER A 154 -4.54 -0.07 2.38
CA SER A 154 -5.52 0.84 1.75
C SER A 154 -5.30 2.31 2.08
N GLU A 155 -4.60 2.61 3.18
CA GLU A 155 -4.28 3.97 3.63
C GLU A 155 -2.86 4.36 3.21
N ALA A 156 -2.62 4.43 1.91
CA ALA A 156 -1.35 4.92 1.40
C ALA A 156 -1.11 6.34 1.95
N PRO A 157 0.04 6.63 2.59
CA PRO A 157 0.41 8.01 2.84
C PRO A 157 0.59 8.69 1.47
N THR A 158 -0.28 9.65 1.14
CA THR A 158 -0.06 10.49 -0.04
C THR A 158 1.15 11.37 0.25
N LEU A 159 2.09 11.51 -0.70
CA LEU A 159 3.23 12.43 -0.52
C LEU A 159 2.75 13.84 -0.16
N GLU A 160 1.62 14.27 -0.73
CA GLU A 160 0.94 15.51 -0.38
C GLU A 160 0.39 15.53 1.06
N GLY A 161 -0.24 14.45 1.53
CA GLY A 161 -0.71 14.34 2.91
C GLY A 161 0.45 14.31 3.91
N VAL A 162 1.57 13.70 3.52
CA VAL A 162 2.83 13.72 4.26
C VAL A 162 3.31 15.17 4.32
N TRP A 163 3.49 15.84 3.16
CA TRP A 163 3.90 17.27 3.02
C TRP A 163 3.00 18.28 3.74
N ASN A 164 1.71 18.04 3.79
CA ASN A 164 0.77 18.92 4.49
C ASN A 164 0.73 18.66 6.01
N SER A 165 1.09 17.46 6.48
CA SER A 165 1.22 17.15 7.92
C SER A 165 2.43 17.85 8.57
N TYR A 166 3.39 18.33 7.78
CA TYR A 166 4.67 18.90 8.24
C TYR A 166 4.52 20.06 9.23
N SER A 167 3.42 20.82 9.22
CA SER A 167 3.37 22.08 9.99
C SER A 167 3.68 21.95 11.49
N ARG A 168 3.34 20.83 12.15
CA ARG A 168 3.56 20.66 13.60
C ARG A 168 4.90 20.02 13.96
N THR A 169 5.45 19.16 13.10
CA THR A 169 6.66 18.37 13.40
C THR A 169 7.84 18.70 12.48
N ALA A 170 7.70 19.59 11.50
CA ALA A 170 8.76 19.97 10.56
C ALA A 170 10.04 20.46 11.23
N HIS A 171 9.93 21.07 12.42
CA HIS A 171 11.10 21.51 13.17
C HIS A 171 12.03 20.36 13.56
N LEU A 172 11.50 19.14 13.74
CA LEU A 172 12.29 17.93 14.03
C LEU A 172 13.08 17.42 12.81
N ASN A 173 12.67 17.80 11.60
CA ASN A 173 13.37 17.43 10.37
C ASN A 173 14.58 18.34 10.09
N VAL A 174 14.71 19.46 10.80
CA VAL A 174 15.91 20.29 10.74
C VAL A 174 17.03 19.58 11.51
N MET A 175 18.06 19.13 10.78
CA MET A 175 19.17 18.41 11.38
C MET A 175 19.99 19.32 12.31
N PRO A 176 20.17 18.98 13.60
CA PRO A 176 21.05 19.75 14.47
C PRO A 176 22.49 19.71 13.96
N PRO A 177 23.25 20.83 14.00
CA PRO A 177 24.64 20.86 13.54
C PRO A 177 25.52 19.79 14.20
N ALA A 178 25.33 19.53 15.50
CA ALA A 178 26.08 18.52 16.23
C ALA A 178 25.87 17.09 15.68
N VAL A 179 24.68 16.79 15.14
CA VAL A 179 24.40 15.50 14.50
C VAL A 179 25.08 15.45 13.13
N GLU A 180 24.96 16.51 12.34
CA GLU A 180 25.61 16.60 11.03
C GLU A 180 27.14 16.47 11.14
N ASP A 181 27.75 17.25 12.03
CA ASP A 181 29.19 17.25 12.27
C ASP A 181 29.70 15.87 12.67
N PHE A 182 28.99 15.22 13.60
CA PHE A 182 29.33 13.86 14.04
C PHE A 182 29.29 12.85 12.89
N VAL A 183 28.28 12.91 12.02
CA VAL A 183 28.16 11.98 10.88
C VAL A 183 29.26 12.24 9.84
N ARG A 184 29.61 13.52 9.58
CA ARG A 184 30.71 13.90 8.66
C ARG A 184 32.10 13.54 9.17
N GLU A 185 32.27 13.47 10.49
CA GLU A 185 33.51 13.00 11.12
C GLU A 185 33.59 11.47 11.09
N LYS A 186 32.46 10.79 11.37
CA LYS A 186 32.37 9.33 11.42
C LYS A 186 32.58 8.67 10.05
N TYR A 187 32.07 9.27 8.98
CA TYR A 187 32.08 8.68 7.64
C TYR A 187 32.81 9.57 6.63
N ASN A 188 33.49 8.94 5.66
CA ASN A 188 34.21 9.62 4.58
C ASN A 188 33.74 9.20 3.18
N LEU A 189 32.79 8.26 3.09
CA LEU A 189 32.26 7.71 1.85
C LEU A 189 30.73 7.65 1.95
N CYS A 190 30.05 7.60 0.81
CA CYS A 190 28.61 7.35 0.76
C CYS A 190 28.30 6.01 1.44
N ASN A 191 27.40 6.03 2.42
CA ASN A 191 27.03 4.84 3.18
C ASN A 191 26.32 3.78 2.32
N ILE A 192 25.67 4.17 1.21
CA ILE A 192 24.89 3.24 0.37
C ILE A 192 25.71 2.66 -0.77
N THR A 193 26.48 3.50 -1.48
CA THR A 193 27.24 3.07 -2.66
C THR A 193 28.71 2.80 -2.36
N GLY A 194 29.19 3.24 -1.19
CA GLY A 194 30.59 3.17 -0.82
C GLY A 194 31.54 4.05 -1.65
N SER A 195 30.99 4.93 -2.49
CA SER A 195 31.73 5.88 -3.34
C SER A 195 31.71 7.30 -2.78
N GLY A 196 32.64 8.13 -3.22
CA GLY A 196 32.77 9.54 -2.86
C GLY A 196 34.19 10.00 -3.14
N GLU A 197 34.37 10.89 -4.11
CA GLU A 197 35.71 11.38 -4.48
C GLU A 197 36.16 12.51 -3.56
N SER A 198 35.19 13.30 -3.07
CA SER A 198 35.43 14.38 -2.10
C SER A 198 34.28 14.54 -1.11
N LYS A 199 34.54 15.24 0.02
CA LYS A 199 33.50 15.51 1.03
C LYS A 199 32.44 16.50 0.53
N GLU A 200 32.77 17.36 -0.44
CA GLU A 200 31.82 18.32 -1.02
C GLU A 200 30.71 17.64 -1.85
N GLU A 201 30.98 16.44 -2.38
CA GLU A 201 30.00 15.64 -3.12
C GLU A 201 29.04 14.86 -2.22
N LEU A 202 29.23 14.94 -0.90
CA LEU A 202 28.49 14.19 0.09
C LEU A 202 27.66 15.10 1.00
N GLY A 203 26.39 14.77 1.17
CA GLY A 203 25.47 15.43 2.10
C GLY A 203 25.04 14.48 3.21
N VAL A 204 24.87 15.03 4.42
CA VAL A 204 24.26 14.29 5.52
C VAL A 204 22.75 14.41 5.41
N VAL A 205 22.07 13.28 5.52
CA VAL A 205 20.61 13.20 5.47
C VAL A 205 20.09 12.33 6.60
N TRP A 206 18.83 12.57 6.99
CA TRP A 206 18.09 11.62 7.81
C TRP A 206 17.82 10.35 7.00
N ILE A 207 18.01 9.18 7.61
CA ILE A 207 17.58 7.90 7.05
C ILE A 207 16.05 7.88 7.03
N PHE A 208 15.43 8.13 8.18
CA PHE A 208 14.00 8.27 8.33
C PHE A 208 13.67 9.63 8.96
N PRO A 209 12.92 10.51 8.27
CA PRO A 209 12.60 11.84 8.79
C PRO A 209 11.94 11.80 10.19
N PRO A 210 12.52 12.46 11.22
CA PRO A 210 11.98 12.42 12.58
C PRO A 210 10.53 12.89 12.72
N GLY A 211 10.11 13.88 11.94
CA GLY A 211 8.76 14.44 11.98
C GLY A 211 7.66 13.46 11.52
N GLU A 212 8.06 12.39 10.83
CA GLU A 212 7.22 11.41 10.16
C GLU A 212 7.12 10.13 10.99
N ALA A 213 7.80 10.08 12.14
CA ALA A 213 7.77 8.96 13.07
C ALA A 213 6.35 8.59 13.54
N ARG A 214 5.43 9.56 13.54
CA ARG A 214 4.00 9.34 13.83
C ARG A 214 3.22 8.65 12.71
N LEU A 215 3.67 8.77 11.47
CA LEU A 215 2.99 8.21 10.30
C LEU A 215 3.25 6.70 10.16
N VAL A 216 4.28 6.21 10.83
CA VAL A 216 4.57 4.79 10.96
C VAL A 216 3.52 4.17 11.88
N LYS A 217 2.39 3.77 11.30
CA LYS A 217 1.34 3.07 12.05
C LYS A 217 1.90 1.81 12.71
N GLY A 218 1.60 1.69 14.00
CA GLY A 218 1.94 0.59 14.89
C GLY A 218 1.43 0.97 16.28
N LYS A 219 1.36 0.02 17.21
CA LYS A 219 1.17 0.35 18.64
C LYS A 219 2.43 1.05 19.16
N LEU A 220 2.69 2.27 18.69
CA LEU A 220 3.63 3.13 19.36
C LEU A 220 3.09 3.32 20.79
N PRO A 221 3.93 3.18 21.83
CA PRO A 221 3.52 3.49 23.19
C PRO A 221 2.88 4.88 23.22
N GLN A 222 1.90 5.10 24.12
CA GLN A 222 1.32 6.44 24.31
C GLN A 222 2.40 7.50 24.63
N ASP A 223 3.53 7.05 25.18
CA ASP A 223 4.69 7.87 25.55
C ASP A 223 5.79 7.91 24.46
N PHE A 224 5.42 7.70 23.20
CA PHE A 224 6.38 7.74 22.09
C PHE A 224 7.04 9.10 21.95
N ASP A 225 8.33 9.15 22.22
CA ASP A 225 9.17 10.34 22.08
C ASP A 225 9.71 10.47 20.65
N MET A 226 9.23 11.47 19.92
CA MET A 226 9.75 11.78 18.58
C MET A 226 11.18 12.33 18.62
N GLU A 227 11.61 12.95 19.73
CA GLU A 227 12.97 13.47 19.85
C GLU A 227 13.99 12.33 19.86
N ALA A 228 13.59 11.11 20.23
CA ALA A 228 14.43 9.92 20.12
C ALA A 228 14.85 9.59 18.66
N PHE A 229 14.16 10.14 17.66
CA PHE A 229 14.53 10.01 16.24
C PHE A 229 15.57 11.06 15.81
N VAL A 230 15.79 12.11 16.60
CA VAL A 230 16.80 13.14 16.36
C VAL A 230 18.13 12.68 16.93
N THR A 231 18.71 11.66 16.30
CA THR A 231 19.95 11.01 16.72
C THR A 231 20.87 10.75 15.54
N SER A 232 22.19 10.78 15.74
CA SER A 232 23.16 10.50 14.68
C SER A 232 23.07 9.08 14.11
N ASP A 233 22.48 8.13 14.84
CA ASP A 233 22.20 6.79 14.31
C ASP A 233 21.13 6.78 13.21
N ASN A 234 20.26 7.79 13.18
CA ASN A 234 19.24 8.02 12.16
C ASN A 234 19.74 8.88 11.00
N ALA A 235 21.05 9.13 10.90
CA ALA A 235 21.62 9.96 9.85
C ALA A 235 22.73 9.21 9.10
N ILE A 236 22.81 9.44 7.79
CA ILE A 236 23.82 8.85 6.90
C ILE A 236 24.40 9.91 5.97
N LEU A 237 25.59 9.61 5.48
CA LEU A 237 26.28 10.36 4.46
C LEU A 237 25.94 9.75 3.09
N LEU A 238 25.35 10.54 2.20
CA LEU A 238 24.98 10.14 0.84
C LEU A 238 25.67 11.03 -0.19
N ARG A 239 25.89 10.49 -1.39
CA ARG A 239 26.20 11.34 -2.55
C ARG A 239 25.04 12.28 -2.84
N ASN A 240 25.36 13.53 -3.21
CA ASN A 240 24.37 14.58 -3.45
C ASN A 240 23.34 14.19 -4.52
N ASP A 241 23.73 13.42 -5.54
CA ASP A 241 22.82 12.95 -6.59
C ASP A 241 21.86 11.82 -6.13
N LEU A 242 22.13 11.18 -4.98
CA LEU A 242 21.27 10.16 -4.39
C LEU A 242 20.30 10.72 -3.35
N ILE A 243 20.57 11.90 -2.78
CA ILE A 243 19.76 12.50 -1.71
C ILE A 243 18.30 12.68 -2.15
N LYS A 244 18.08 13.30 -3.31
CA LYS A 244 16.74 13.54 -3.82
C LYS A 244 15.99 12.23 -4.10
N PRO A 245 16.52 11.27 -4.88
CA PRO A 245 15.87 9.98 -5.08
C PRO A 245 15.60 9.19 -3.77
N PHE A 246 16.49 9.30 -2.78
CA PHE A 246 16.30 8.65 -1.48
C PHE A 246 15.12 9.25 -0.69
N HIS A 247 14.99 10.57 -0.65
CA HIS A 247 13.87 11.26 -0.01
C HIS A 247 12.54 11.08 -0.78
N GLU A 248 12.61 11.00 -2.10
CA GLU A 248 11.45 10.77 -2.97
C GLU A 248 11.01 9.29 -3.01
N ASN A 249 11.64 8.41 -2.21
CA ASN A 249 11.33 6.97 -2.14
C ASN A 249 11.48 6.26 -3.49
N ILE A 250 12.37 6.76 -4.35
CA ILE A 250 12.71 6.13 -5.63
C ILE A 250 13.45 4.81 -5.38
N PHE A 251 14.24 4.74 -4.29
CA PHE A 251 14.85 3.52 -3.82
C PHE A 251 14.89 3.46 -2.29
N GLY A 252 15.03 2.25 -1.75
CA GLY A 252 15.25 2.00 -0.32
C GLY A 252 16.20 0.82 -0.10
N VAL A 253 16.59 0.59 1.16
CA VAL A 253 17.53 -0.49 1.53
C VAL A 253 16.83 -1.55 2.34
N ASP A 254 16.69 -2.74 1.76
CA ASP A 254 16.12 -3.90 2.41
C ASP A 254 17.19 -4.60 3.27
N VAL A 255 17.29 -4.18 4.53
CA VAL A 255 18.25 -4.72 5.51
C VAL A 255 18.09 -6.23 5.68
N ASP A 256 16.87 -6.74 5.57
CA ASP A 256 16.55 -8.16 5.82
C ASP A 256 16.77 -9.04 4.58
N ASP A 257 17.08 -8.44 3.42
CA ASP A 257 17.54 -9.13 2.19
C ASP A 257 19.00 -8.76 1.90
N ASN A 258 19.87 -8.94 2.89
CA ASN A 258 21.30 -8.66 2.84
C ASN A 258 21.63 -7.24 2.34
N TYR A 259 20.91 -6.24 2.85
CA TYR A 259 21.05 -4.83 2.45
C TYR A 259 20.85 -4.59 0.94
N ARG A 260 19.91 -5.32 0.33
CA ARG A 260 19.54 -5.10 -1.07
C ARG A 260 19.03 -3.69 -1.27
N ILE A 261 19.49 -3.06 -2.34
CA ILE A 261 18.96 -1.77 -2.77
C ILE A 261 17.80 -2.05 -3.73
N VAL A 262 16.61 -1.63 -3.32
CA VAL A 262 15.36 -1.83 -4.05
C VAL A 262 14.98 -0.53 -4.71
N GLN A 263 15.09 -0.47 -6.04
CA GLN A 263 14.63 0.66 -6.84
C GLN A 263 13.17 0.44 -7.27
N PHE A 264 12.29 1.36 -6.89
CA PHE A 264 10.86 1.28 -7.14
C PHE A 264 10.42 2.01 -8.42
N ASP A 265 11.18 3.02 -8.82
CA ASP A 265 10.88 3.80 -10.02
C ASP A 265 12.12 4.05 -10.89
N GLU A 266 11.88 4.21 -12.19
CA GLU A 266 12.94 4.53 -13.14
C GLU A 266 13.38 5.99 -12.92
N TYR A 267 14.65 6.18 -12.59
CA TYR A 267 15.22 7.51 -12.39
C TYR A 267 16.43 7.66 -13.29
N HIS A 268 16.32 8.54 -14.28
CA HIS A 268 17.35 8.71 -15.29
C HIS A 268 18.69 9.11 -14.67
N GLY A 269 19.75 8.37 -15.02
CA GLY A 269 21.11 8.61 -14.53
C GLY A 269 21.40 8.04 -13.15
N LEU A 270 20.41 7.48 -12.44
CA LEU A 270 20.62 6.82 -11.16
C LEU A 270 21.32 5.48 -11.36
N GLN A 271 22.54 5.36 -10.85
CA GLN A 271 23.29 4.09 -10.83
C GLN A 271 23.47 3.63 -9.40
N LEU A 272 22.81 2.54 -9.05
CA LEU A 272 22.87 1.92 -7.74
C LEU A 272 23.49 0.52 -7.86
N PRO A 273 24.35 0.10 -6.91
CA PRO A 273 24.70 -1.30 -6.81
C PRO A 273 23.46 -2.11 -6.41
N SER A 274 23.49 -3.43 -6.62
CA SER A 274 22.36 -4.29 -6.22
C SER A 274 22.19 -4.39 -4.70
N HIS A 275 23.28 -4.24 -3.95
CA HIS A 275 23.32 -4.27 -2.50
C HIS A 275 24.28 -3.20 -2.00
N VAL A 276 24.10 -2.76 -0.75
CA VAL A 276 25.11 -1.94 -0.08
C VAL A 276 26.40 -2.75 0.04
N PRO A 277 27.58 -2.21 -0.31
CA PRO A 277 28.83 -2.95 -0.21
C PRO A 277 29.13 -3.44 1.21
N ASP A 278 29.65 -4.66 1.36
CA ASP A 278 29.88 -5.30 2.67
C ASP A 278 30.66 -4.41 3.66
N TYR A 279 31.70 -3.72 3.18
CA TYR A 279 32.52 -2.82 4.01
C TYR A 279 31.75 -1.58 4.52
N GLN A 280 30.65 -1.21 3.87
CA GLN A 280 29.73 -0.19 4.37
C GLN A 280 28.73 -0.78 5.37
N THR A 281 28.22 -2.00 5.13
CA THR A 281 27.26 -2.63 6.05
C THR A 281 27.82 -2.82 7.47
N HIS A 282 29.12 -3.05 7.62
CA HIS A 282 29.79 -3.15 8.92
C HIS A 282 29.75 -1.84 9.74
N GLN A 283 29.48 -0.71 9.09
CA GLN A 283 29.37 0.59 9.74
C GLN A 283 27.96 0.83 10.31
N PHE A 284 26.97 0.05 9.89
CA PHE A 284 25.60 0.13 10.36
C PHE A 284 25.43 -0.63 11.67
N ASN A 285 25.37 0.12 12.77
CA ASN A 285 25.01 -0.45 14.07
C ASN A 285 23.51 -0.85 14.11
N ALA A 286 23.10 -1.50 15.19
CA ALA A 286 21.72 -1.97 15.36
C ALA A 286 20.69 -0.82 15.25
N CYS A 287 20.99 0.37 15.76
CA CYS A 287 20.11 1.53 15.70
C CYS A 287 19.94 2.03 14.26
N THR A 288 21.03 2.22 13.51
CA THR A 288 20.99 2.59 12.09
C THR A 288 20.17 1.60 11.27
N GLN A 289 20.30 0.29 11.54
CA GLN A 289 19.51 -0.73 10.86
C GLN A 289 18.01 -0.62 11.16
N ILE A 290 17.60 -0.20 12.36
CA ILE A 290 16.19 0.07 12.68
C ILE A 290 15.66 1.19 11.79
N PHE A 291 16.41 2.30 11.68
CA PHE A 291 16.00 3.42 10.83
C PHE A 291 15.99 3.07 9.34
N LEU A 292 16.95 2.27 8.86
CA LEU A 292 16.94 1.76 7.48
C LEU A 292 15.72 0.88 7.19
N ARG A 293 15.36 -0.04 8.11
CA ARG A 293 14.11 -0.81 7.99
C ARG A 293 12.89 0.09 7.98
N GLN A 294 12.92 1.18 8.75
CA GLN A 294 11.81 2.12 8.81
C GLN A 294 11.66 2.95 7.54
N HIS A 295 12.78 3.42 6.97
CA HIS A 295 12.82 4.05 5.65
C HIS A 295 12.35 3.08 4.56
N PHE A 296 12.84 1.84 4.56
CA PHE A 296 12.43 0.86 3.57
C PHE A 296 10.93 0.53 3.66
N ARG A 297 10.41 0.34 4.88
CA ARG A 297 8.96 0.20 5.13
C ARG A 297 8.19 1.40 4.57
N TRP A 298 8.71 2.60 4.75
CA TRP A 298 8.12 3.82 4.22
C TRP A 298 8.12 3.86 2.70
N CYS A 299 9.22 3.46 2.06
CA CYS A 299 9.26 3.32 0.61
C CYS A 299 8.21 2.32 0.10
N LEU A 300 8.06 1.17 0.78
CA LEU A 300 7.02 0.19 0.45
C LEU A 300 5.60 0.75 0.61
N LEU A 301 5.34 1.46 1.72
CA LEU A 301 4.06 2.14 1.96
C LEU A 301 3.74 3.11 0.83
N VAL A 302 4.70 3.96 0.47
CA VAL A 302 4.54 4.87 -0.66
C VAL A 302 4.28 4.05 -1.91
N GLN A 303 5.14 3.11 -2.28
CA GLN A 303 5.16 2.54 -3.64
C GLN A 303 4.15 1.43 -3.91
N ILE A 304 3.70 0.68 -2.89
CA ILE A 304 2.81 -0.47 -3.03
C ILE A 304 1.36 -0.13 -2.69
N CYS A 305 1.13 0.72 -1.70
CA CYS A 305 -0.22 0.98 -1.18
C CYS A 305 -1.09 1.76 -2.17
N GLY A 306 -2.41 1.69 -1.96
CA GLY A 306 -3.42 2.34 -2.78
C GLY A 306 -3.47 1.79 -4.22
N GLY A 307 -3.75 2.66 -5.17
CA GLY A 307 -3.92 2.33 -6.58
C GLY A 307 -5.37 2.31 -7.03
N HIS A 308 -6.32 2.53 -6.12
CA HIS A 308 -7.73 2.61 -6.44
C HIS A 308 -8.05 4.00 -7.00
N ILE A 309 -9.00 4.11 -7.94
CA ILE A 309 -9.40 5.41 -8.53
C ILE A 309 -9.85 6.46 -7.49
N LEU A 310 -10.25 6.02 -6.30
CA LEU A 310 -10.58 6.90 -5.16
C LEU A 310 -9.37 7.66 -4.61
N ASP A 311 -8.16 7.29 -5.01
CA ASP A 311 -6.95 8.04 -4.71
C ASP A 311 -6.84 9.33 -5.55
N ASP A 312 -7.41 9.33 -6.76
CA ASP A 312 -7.37 10.48 -7.67
C ASP A 312 -8.58 11.41 -7.49
N TYR A 313 -9.69 10.86 -7.01
CA TYR A 313 -10.97 11.54 -6.87
C TYR A 313 -11.54 11.27 -5.50
N ASN A 314 -11.81 12.32 -4.73
CA ASN A 314 -12.50 12.12 -3.47
C ASN A 314 -13.95 11.68 -3.73
N ARG A 315 -14.53 10.99 -2.74
CA ARG A 315 -15.90 10.45 -2.85
C ARG A 315 -16.94 11.53 -3.17
N GLY A 316 -16.74 12.77 -2.70
CA GLY A 316 -17.62 13.90 -2.97
C GLY A 316 -17.65 14.29 -4.44
N GLU A 317 -16.48 14.40 -5.08
CA GLU A 317 -16.34 14.70 -6.51
C GLU A 317 -17.03 13.64 -7.38
N ILE A 318 -16.87 12.37 -7.01
CA ILE A 318 -17.56 11.25 -7.66
C ILE A 318 -19.07 11.40 -7.54
N LEU A 319 -19.58 11.56 -6.33
CA LEU A 319 -21.02 11.65 -6.08
C LEU A 319 -21.63 12.88 -6.77
N GLN A 320 -20.90 14.01 -6.76
CA GLN A 320 -21.28 15.20 -7.49
C GLN A 320 -21.36 14.94 -8.99
N THR A 321 -20.32 14.32 -9.58
CA THR A 321 -20.30 13.98 -11.01
C THR A 321 -21.44 13.02 -11.36
N MET A 322 -21.70 12.01 -10.52
CA MET A 322 -22.83 11.10 -10.72
C MET A 322 -24.16 11.85 -10.71
N ASN A 323 -24.35 12.78 -9.78
CA ASN A 323 -25.56 13.60 -9.70
C ASN A 323 -25.72 14.48 -10.95
N GLU A 324 -24.67 15.18 -11.35
CA GLU A 324 -24.65 16.05 -12.53
C GLU A 324 -24.93 15.30 -13.84
N LEU A 325 -24.69 14.00 -13.88
CA LEU A 325 -24.92 13.10 -15.00
C LEU A 325 -26.25 12.33 -14.89
N GLY A 326 -27.14 12.72 -13.98
CA GLY A 326 -28.45 12.09 -13.79
C GLY A 326 -28.36 10.61 -13.36
N MET A 327 -27.38 10.30 -12.50
CA MET A 327 -27.20 8.99 -11.84
C MET A 327 -27.15 9.13 -10.31
N GLY A 328 -27.45 10.32 -9.79
CA GLY A 328 -27.50 10.58 -8.36
C GLY A 328 -28.77 10.05 -7.71
N PHE A 329 -28.95 10.39 -6.44
CA PHE A 329 -30.18 10.10 -5.69
C PHE A 329 -31.28 11.15 -5.91
N ASP A 330 -30.97 12.20 -6.66
CA ASP A 330 -31.89 13.28 -6.97
C ASP A 330 -32.62 12.99 -8.28
N ASP A 331 -33.87 12.53 -8.17
CA ASP A 331 -34.72 12.18 -9.31
C ASP A 331 -35.08 13.41 -10.17
N ASP A 332 -34.84 14.63 -9.67
CA ASP A 332 -35.13 15.88 -10.39
C ASP A 332 -34.02 16.24 -11.40
N VAL A 333 -32.88 15.55 -11.39
CA VAL A 333 -31.77 15.81 -12.31
C VAL A 333 -31.89 14.95 -13.56
N GLU A 334 -32.32 15.55 -14.67
CA GLU A 334 -32.38 14.89 -15.97
C GLU A 334 -30.97 14.48 -16.47
N GLU A 335 -30.89 13.28 -17.05
CA GLU A 335 -29.66 12.79 -17.69
C GLU A 335 -29.26 13.71 -18.86
N PRO A 336 -28.04 14.28 -18.86
CA PRO A 336 -27.60 15.13 -19.96
C PRO A 336 -27.39 14.33 -21.25
N PRO A 337 -27.49 14.97 -22.43
CA PRO A 337 -27.28 14.30 -23.71
C PRO A 337 -25.89 13.66 -23.80
N MET A 338 -25.74 12.62 -24.63
CA MET A 338 -24.49 11.84 -24.73
C MET A 338 -23.29 12.66 -25.23
N GLU A 339 -23.56 13.74 -25.94
CA GLU A 339 -22.56 14.71 -26.42
C GLU A 339 -22.11 15.69 -25.34
N ASP A 340 -22.71 15.67 -24.15
CA ASP A 340 -22.32 16.54 -23.03
C ASP A 340 -20.82 16.32 -22.69
N PRO A 341 -20.00 17.39 -22.64
CA PRO A 341 -18.57 17.27 -22.35
C PRO A 341 -18.24 16.54 -21.05
N ARG A 342 -19.16 16.54 -20.07
CA ARG A 342 -18.97 15.85 -18.79
C ARG A 342 -18.79 14.34 -18.96
N TRP A 343 -19.46 13.73 -19.95
CA TRP A 343 -19.26 12.31 -20.30
C TRP A 343 -17.85 12.00 -20.83
N GLN A 344 -17.14 13.01 -21.34
CA GLN A 344 -15.80 12.84 -21.92
C GLN A 344 -14.66 12.93 -20.90
N THR A 345 -14.95 13.41 -19.70
CA THR A 345 -14.01 13.39 -18.57
C THR A 345 -13.67 11.96 -18.17
N GLU A 346 -12.53 11.74 -17.50
CA GLU A 346 -12.14 10.40 -17.04
C GLU A 346 -13.19 9.81 -16.08
N ILE A 347 -13.66 10.62 -15.14
CA ILE A 347 -14.71 10.24 -14.18
C ILE A 347 -16.07 10.03 -14.86
N GLY A 348 -16.44 10.86 -15.85
CA GLY A 348 -17.65 10.69 -16.64
C GLY A 348 -17.66 9.39 -17.43
N LYS A 349 -16.53 8.99 -18.01
CA LYS A 349 -16.37 7.71 -18.71
C LYS A 349 -16.53 6.51 -17.76
N ILE A 350 -16.00 6.61 -16.55
CA ILE A 350 -16.18 5.59 -15.50
C ILE A 350 -17.66 5.47 -15.16
N CYS A 351 -18.31 6.58 -14.83
CA CYS A 351 -19.73 6.65 -14.55
C CYS A 351 -20.59 6.06 -15.66
N PHE A 352 -20.30 6.44 -16.91
CA PHE A 352 -21.00 5.93 -18.09
C PHE A 352 -20.88 4.42 -18.25
N ARG A 353 -19.67 3.86 -18.10
CA ARG A 353 -19.45 2.41 -18.18
C ARG A 353 -20.26 1.67 -17.13
N MET A 354 -20.27 2.17 -15.89
CA MET A 354 -21.04 1.55 -14.81
C MET A 354 -22.55 1.63 -15.06
N ARG A 355 -23.05 2.76 -15.56
CA ARG A 355 -24.46 2.93 -15.96
C ARG A 355 -24.89 1.88 -16.99
N LEU A 356 -24.05 1.63 -18.00
CA LEU A 356 -24.31 0.60 -19.01
C LEU A 356 -24.43 -0.79 -18.37
N TYR A 357 -23.53 -1.14 -17.46
CA TYR A 357 -23.59 -2.44 -16.77
C TYR A 357 -24.83 -2.60 -15.89
N SER A 358 -25.22 -1.56 -15.14
CA SER A 358 -26.44 -1.59 -14.33
C SER A 358 -27.69 -1.82 -15.18
N ARG A 359 -27.85 -1.09 -16.29
CA ARG A 359 -28.99 -1.27 -17.23
C ARG A 359 -29.02 -2.66 -17.86
N MET A 360 -27.85 -3.22 -18.18
CA MET A 360 -27.76 -4.59 -18.71
C MET A 360 -28.14 -5.64 -17.66
N ALA A 361 -27.76 -5.42 -16.39
CA ALA A 361 -28.13 -6.31 -15.29
C ALA A 361 -29.64 -6.28 -15.01
N GLU A 362 -30.26 -5.10 -14.98
CA GLU A 362 -31.71 -4.93 -14.83
C GLU A 362 -32.49 -5.63 -15.94
N SER A 363 -32.02 -5.50 -17.19
CA SER A 363 -32.65 -6.15 -18.34
C SER A 363 -32.62 -7.68 -18.23
N ARG A 364 -31.58 -8.28 -17.65
CA ARG A 364 -31.49 -9.75 -17.46
C ARG A 364 -32.45 -10.28 -16.41
N HIS A 365 -32.83 -9.47 -15.42
CA HIS A 365 -33.82 -9.85 -14.42
C HIS A 365 -35.27 -9.80 -14.94
N LEU A 366 -35.52 -9.15 -16.08
CA LEU A 366 -36.85 -9.10 -16.70
C LEU A 366 -37.15 -10.30 -17.63
N PHE A 367 -36.16 -11.18 -17.89
CA PHE A 367 -36.29 -12.34 -18.77
C PHE A 367 -36.12 -13.71 -18.06
N LEU A 368 -36.07 -13.71 -16.72
CA LEU A 368 -36.16 -14.88 -15.86
C LEU A 368 -37.45 -14.78 -15.03
#